data_AF-E3ZPR9-F1
#
_entry.id   AF-E3ZPR9-F1
#
_cell.length_a   1.000
_cell.length_b   1.000
_cell.length_c   1.000
_cell.angle_alpha   90.00
_cell.angle_beta   90.00
_cell.angle_gamma   90.00
#
_symmetry.space_group_name_H-M   'P 1'
#
loop_
_entity.id
_entity.type
_entity.pdbx_description
1 polymer ?
#
loop_
_entity_poly.entity_id
_entity_poly.type
_entity_poly.pdbx_seq_one_letter_code
_entity_poly.pdbx_strand_id
1 'polypeptide(L)' 'MFFIEVKNEIGKLRQEQKNFQQAMEITPAICGVARSAEEALRIVEG' A
#
# COMPACT_ATOMS: atom_id res chain seq x y z
N MET A 1 -4.06 4.12 11.56
CA MET A 1 -2.72 3.58 11.21
C MET A 1 -2.73 3.31 9.71
N PHE A 2 -1.67 3.68 8.99
CA PHE A 2 -1.60 3.43 7.55
C PHE A 2 -0.24 2.84 7.17
N PHE A 3 -0.23 2.01 6.13
CA PHE A 3 0.95 1.38 5.56
C PHE A 3 0.93 1.57 4.05
N ILE A 4 1.89 2.34 3.54
CA ILE A 4 2.03 2.61 2.12
C ILE A 4 3.35 2.01 1.66
N GLU A 5 3.26 1.01 0.78
CA GLU A 5 4.42 0.48 0.08
C GLU A 5 4.71 1.38 -1.13
N VAL A 6 5.87 2.02 -1.15
CA VAL A 6 6.25 2.93 -2.24
C VAL A 6 7.05 2.17 -3.30
N LYS A 7 6.61 2.27 -4.57
CA LYS A 7 7.31 1.67 -5.73
C LYS A 7 7.55 2.74 -6.80
N ASN A 8 8.54 2.52 -7.66
CA ASN A 8 8.64 3.26 -8.92
C ASN A 8 7.58 2.75 -9.93
N GLU A 9 7.46 3.32 -11.11
CA GLU A 9 6.43 2.97 -12.12
C GLU A 9 6.35 1.46 -12.46
N ILE A 10 7.51 0.78 -12.54
CA ILE A 10 7.60 -0.63 -12.96
C ILE A 10 7.80 -1.61 -11.79
N GLY A 11 7.94 -1.10 -10.58
CA GLY A 11 8.29 -1.88 -9.39
C GLY A 11 7.19 -2.87 -9.05
N LYS A 12 7.55 -4.14 -8.94
CA LYS A 12 6.62 -5.22 -8.57
C LYS A 12 6.61 -5.42 -7.05
N LEU A 13 5.46 -5.80 -6.53
CA LEU A 13 5.36 -6.29 -5.16
C LEU A 13 6.05 -7.65 -5.03
N ARG A 14 6.84 -7.80 -3.97
CA ARG A 14 7.34 -9.10 -3.53
C ARG A 14 6.19 -9.91 -2.93
N GLN A 15 6.30 -11.23 -2.93
CA GLN A 15 5.25 -12.10 -2.38
C GLN A 15 4.92 -11.78 -0.92
N GLU A 16 5.93 -11.51 -0.10
CA GLU A 16 5.76 -11.12 1.31
C GLU A 16 4.94 -9.82 1.47
N GLN A 17 5.12 -8.86 0.57
CA GLN A 17 4.38 -7.59 0.59
C GLN A 17 2.89 -7.80 0.23
N LYS A 18 2.61 -8.75 -0.66
CA LYS A 18 1.23 -9.17 -0.96
C LYS A 18 0.59 -9.87 0.24
N ASN A 19 1.32 -10.79 0.87
CA ASN A 19 0.85 -11.49 2.06
C ASN A 19 0.56 -10.50 3.22
N PHE A 20 1.41 -9.49 3.38
CA PHE A 20 1.18 -8.41 4.36
C PHE A 20 -0.09 -7.63 4.03
N GLN A 21 -0.27 -7.18 2.79
CA GLN A 21 -1.48 -6.47 2.37
C GLN A 21 -2.74 -7.29 2.66
N GLN A 22 -2.73 -8.59 2.32
CA GLN A 22 -3.84 -9.49 2.62
C GLN A 22 -4.10 -9.62 4.13
N ALA A 23 -3.06 -9.66 4.96
CA ALA A 23 -3.22 -9.67 6.42
C ALA A 23 -3.79 -8.35 6.96
N MET A 24 -3.56 -7.23 6.27
CA MET A 24 -4.08 -5.92 6.68
C MET A 24 -5.56 -5.73 6.34
N GLU A 25 -6.11 -6.47 5.37
CA GLU A 25 -7.52 -6.40 4.95
C GLU A 25 -8.51 -6.67 6.10
N ILE A 26 -8.12 -7.47 7.10
CA ILE A 26 -8.95 -7.79 8.27
C ILE A 26 -8.82 -6.77 9.42
N THR A 27 -8.06 -5.70 9.21
CA THR A 27 -7.79 -4.67 10.22
C THR A 27 -8.40 -3.33 9.79
N PRO A 28 -8.61 -2.38 10.71
CA PRO A 28 -9.07 -1.03 10.36
C PRO A 28 -7.96 -0.14 9.79
N ALA A 29 -6.76 -0.67 9.53
CA ALA A 29 -5.66 0.12 9.00
C ALA A 29 -5.72 0.22 7.47
N ILE A 30 -5.36 1.38 6.95
CA ILE A 30 -5.30 1.62 5.50
C ILE A 30 -4.00 1.02 4.98
N CYS A 31 -4.08 0.15 3.98
CA CYS A 31 -2.91 -0.44 3.36
C CYS A 31 -3.01 -0.35 1.83
N GLY A 32 -1.93 0.09 1.19
CA GLY A 32 -1.91 0.26 -0.27
C GLY A 32 -0.51 0.42 -0.83
N VAL A 33 -0.43 0.56 -2.15
CA VAL A 33 0.81 0.76 -2.90
C VAL A 33 0.72 2.07 -3.64
N ALA A 34 1.70 2.95 -3.44
CA ALA A 34 1.78 4.24 -4.12
C ALA A 34 3.01 4.29 -5.02
N ARG A 35 2.86 4.91 -6.19
CA ARG A 35 3.95 5.20 -7.13
C ARG A 35 4.29 6.69 -7.24
N SER A 36 3.54 7.51 -6.52
CA SER A 36 3.78 8.94 -6.36
C SER A 36 3.29 9.40 -4.99
N ALA A 37 3.71 10.59 -4.58
CA ALA A 37 3.18 11.22 -3.36
C ALA A 37 1.67 11.47 -3.48
N GLU A 38 1.18 11.81 -4.66
CA GLU A 38 -0.24 12.08 -4.90
C GLU A 38 -1.09 10.81 -4.77
N GLU A 39 -0.62 9.67 -5.27
CA GLU A 39 -1.30 8.39 -5.04
C GLU A 39 -1.32 8.01 -3.56
N ALA A 40 -0.24 8.26 -2.83
CA ALA A 40 -0.20 7.99 -1.39
C ALA A 40 -1.24 8.81 -0.63
N LEU A 41 -1.41 10.09 -0.99
CA LEU A 41 -2.44 10.95 -0.41
C LEU A 41 -3.84 10.42 -0.70
N ARG A 42 -4.16 10.09 -1.95
CA ARG A 42 -5.46 9.49 -2.32
C ARG A 42 -5.76 8.21 -1.54
N ILE A 43 -4.76 7.34 -1.34
CA ILE A 43 -4.96 6.10 -0.57
C ILE A 43 -5.29 6.38 0.90
N VAL A 44 -4.67 7.38 1.51
CA VAL A 44 -4.87 7.70 2.93
C VAL A 44 -6.15 8.51 3.16
N GLU A 45 -6.55 9.34 2.20
CA GLU A 45 -7.76 10.17 2.27
C GLU A 45 -9.05 9.38 2.00
N GLY A 46 -8.97 8.24 1.28
CA GLY A 46 -10.11 7.39 0.93
C GLY A 46 -10.82 7.83 -0.35
#